data_AF-A0A7C3R295-F1
#
_entry.id   AF-A0A7C3R295-F1
#
_cell.length_a   1.000
_cell.length_b   1.000
_cell.length_c   1.000
_cell.angle_alpha   90.00
_cell.angle_beta   90.00
_cell.angle_gamma   90.00
#
_symmetry.space_group_name_H-M   'P 1'
#
loop_
_entity.id
_entity.type
_entity.pdbx_description
1 polymer ?
#
loop_
_entity_poly.entity_id
_entity_poly.type
_entity_poly.pdbx_seq_one_letter_code
_entity_poly.pdbx_strand_id
1 'polypeptide(L)' 'MDNEILMTIVKVVVILAVFSALAGFTTYIERKVLAFMQRRLGPMHVGPYGLLQIAADGIKLFTKE' A
#
# COMPACT_ATOMS: atom_id res chain seq x y z
N MET A 1 17.49 -26.65 -14.03
CA MET A 1 17.88 -26.02 -12.75
C MET A 1 17.55 -24.54 -12.76
N ASP A 2 17.75 -23.85 -13.89
CA ASP A 2 17.40 -22.42 -14.04
C ASP A 2 15.90 -22.14 -13.89
N ASN A 3 15.03 -23.02 -14.36
CA ASN A 3 13.57 -22.82 -14.27
C ASN A 3 13.05 -22.89 -12.82
N GLU A 4 13.65 -23.72 -11.97
CA GLU A 4 13.30 -23.82 -10.54
C GLU A 4 13.74 -22.56 -9.78
N ILE A 5 14.94 -22.05 -10.10
CA ILE A 5 15.46 -20.80 -9.53
C ILE A 5 14.60 -19.62 -10.00
N LEU A 6 14.27 -19.55 -11.30
CA LEU A 6 13.40 -18.53 -11.86
C LEU A 6 12.02 -18.54 -11.18
N MET A 7 11.40 -19.71 -11.04
CA MET A 7 10.11 -19.87 -10.35
C MET A 7 10.18 -19.46 -8.87
N THR A 8 11.30 -19.72 -8.21
CA THR A 8 11.51 -19.31 -6.81
C THR A 8 11.63 -17.78 -6.69
N ILE A 9 12.42 -17.15 -7.57
CA ILE A 9 12.56 -15.68 -7.60
C ILE A 9 11.20 -15.02 -7.86
N VAL A 10 10.43 -15.52 -8.83
CA VAL A 10 9.09 -14.99 -9.13
C VAL A 10 8.18 -15.09 -7.90
N LYS A 11 8.15 -16.22 -7.20
CA LYS A 11 7.34 -16.38 -5.97
C LYS A 11 7.74 -15.38 -4.89
N VAL A 12 9.03 -15.17 -4.67
CA VAL A 12 9.53 -14.23 -3.66
C VAL A 12 9.11 -12.79 -4.00
N VAL A 13 9.28 -12.37 -5.26
CA VAL A 13 8.87 -11.03 -5.71
C VAL A 13 7.38 -10.83 -5.55
N VAL A 14 6.55 -11.82 -5.89
CA VAL A 14 5.10 -11.75 -5.73
C VAL A 14 4.71 -11.62 -4.26
N ILE A 15 5.32 -12.41 -3.37
CA ILE A 15 5.04 -12.32 -1.93
C ILE A 15 5.39 -10.93 -1.39
N LEU A 16 6.55 -10.39 -1.75
CA LEU A 16 6.97 -9.06 -1.33
C LEU A 16 6.01 -7.98 -1.82
N ALA A 17 5.62 -8.02 -3.10
CA ALA A 17 4.68 -7.06 -3.67
C ALA A 17 3.31 -7.10 -2.97
N VAL A 18 2.80 -8.31 -2.70
CA VAL A 18 1.51 -8.49 -2.00
C VAL A 18 1.59 -8.00 -0.55
N PHE A 19 2.67 -8.29 0.17
CA PHE A 19 2.87 -7.82 1.53
C PHE A 19 2.93 -6.29 1.60
N SER A 20 3.67 -5.65 0.69
CA SER A 20 3.74 -4.18 0.62
C SER A 20 2.39 -3.56 0.30
N ALA A 21 1.60 -4.14 -0.61
CA ALA A 21 0.26 -3.67 -0.94
C ALA A 21 -0.70 -3.80 0.25
N LEU A 22 -0.67 -4.95 0.94
CA LEU A 22 -1.46 -5.18 2.16
C LEU A 22 -1.11 -4.19 3.27
N ALA A 23 0.18 -3.94 3.49
CA ALA A 23 0.62 -2.97 4.49
C ALA A 23 0.08 -1.56 4.19
N GLY A 24 0.19 -1.11 2.93
CA GLY A 24 -0.36 0.19 2.51
C GLY A 24 -1.89 0.28 2.68
N PHE A 25 -2.61 -0.80 2.38
CA PHE A 25 -4.06 -0.87 2.55
C PHE A 25 -4.49 -0.82 4.02
N THR A 26 -3.81 -1.56 4.90
CA THR A 26 -4.04 -1.52 6.35
C THR A 26 -3.84 -0.12 6.89
N THR A 27 -2.77 0.58 6.49
CA THR A 27 -2.52 1.98 6.87
C THR A 27 -3.63 2.92 6.39
N TYR A 28 -4.18 2.73 5.19
CA TYR A 28 -5.32 3.52 4.71
C TYR A 28 -6.56 3.31 5.60
N ILE A 29 -6.85 2.06 5.96
CA ILE A 29 -7.98 1.73 6.85
C ILE A 29 -7.77 2.34 8.24
N GLU A 30 -6.59 2.18 8.84
CA GLU A 30 -6.28 2.74 10.16
C GLU A 30 -6.53 4.26 10.19
N ARG A 31 -6.09 5.00 9.16
CA ARG A 31 -6.35 6.45 9.05
C ARG A 31 -7.84 6.77 8.99
N LYS A 32 -8.64 5.92 8.33
CA LYS A 32 -10.09 6.10 8.22
C LYS A 32 -10.81 5.79 9.54
N VAL A 33 -10.37 4.75 10.24
CA VAL A 33 -10.90 4.37 11.58
C VAL A 33 -10.57 5.44 12.61
N LEU A 34 -9.31 5.93 12.64
CA LEU A 34 -8.90 6.99 13.55
C LEU A 34 -9.66 8.30 13.29
N ALA A 35 -9.88 8.65 12.01
CA ALA A 35 -10.68 9.80 11.65
C ALA A 35 -12.14 9.64 12.12
N PHE A 36 -12.72 8.45 11.96
CA PHE A 36 -14.07 8.13 12.43
C PHE A 36 -14.21 8.27 13.95
N MET A 37 -13.24 7.75 14.72
CA MET A 37 -13.19 7.91 16.19
C MET A 37 -13.13 9.39 16.61
N GLN A 38 -12.44 10.22 15.83
CA GLN A 38 -12.30 11.65 16.07
C GLN A 38 -13.47 12.49 15.50
N ARG A 39 -14.54 11.84 14.99
CA ARG A 39 -15.66 12.48 14.27
C ARG A 39 -15.21 13.42 13.15
N ARG A 40 -14.12 13.11 12.45
CA ARG A 40 -13.68 13.81 11.24
C ARG A 40 -13.63 12.88 10.04
N LEU A 41 -13.66 13.46 8.84
CA LEU A 41 -13.46 12.70 7.60
C LEU A 41 -11.98 12.32 7.46
N GLY A 42 -11.74 11.05 7.11
CA GLY A 42 -10.42 10.53 6.78
C GLY A 42 -9.90 11.04 5.43
N PRO A 43 -8.96 10.33 4.79
CA PRO A 43 -8.42 10.75 3.50
C PRO A 43 -9.52 10.82 2.43
N MET A 44 -9.78 12.01 1.88
CA MET A 44 -10.82 12.24 0.84
C MET A 44 -10.29 12.96 -0.42
N HIS A 45 -9.06 13.49 -0.39
CA HIS A 45 -8.56 14.42 -1.42
C HIS A 45 -7.83 13.76 -2.60
N VAL A 46 -7.24 12.58 -2.39
CA VAL A 46 -6.43 11.87 -3.40
C VAL A 46 -7.27 10.80 -4.10
N GLY A 47 -8.19 11.22 -4.96
CA GLY A 47 -9.09 10.35 -5.74
C GLY A 47 -10.40 9.99 -5.02
N PRO A 48 -11.28 9.17 -5.63
CA PRO A 48 -12.56 8.79 -5.04
C PRO A 48 -12.33 8.10 -3.68
N TYR A 49 -12.91 8.65 -2.61
CA TYR A 49 -12.71 8.21 -1.21
C TYR A 49 -11.24 8.16 -0.75
N GLY A 50 -10.32 8.87 -1.41
CA GLY A 50 -8.90 8.87 -1.04
C GLY A 50 -8.15 7.57 -1.32
N LEU A 51 -8.65 6.70 -2.22
CA LEU A 51 -8.00 5.42 -2.57
C LEU A 51 -6.58 5.61 -3.13
N LEU A 52 -6.31 6.71 -3.83
CA LEU A 52 -4.97 6.99 -4.36
C LEU A 52 -3.97 7.38 -3.26
N GLN A 53 -4.39 7.49 -2.00
CA GLN A 53 -3.49 7.77 -0.88
C GLN A 53 -2.38 6.72 -0.76
N ILE A 54 -2.70 5.44 -1.02
CA ILE A 54 -1.73 4.34 -0.94
C ILE A 54 -0.65 4.51 -2.02
N ALA A 55 -1.07 4.86 -3.24
CA ALA A 55 -0.15 5.13 -4.35
C ALA A 55 0.67 6.41 -4.11
N ALA A 56 0.04 7.47 -3.60
CA ALA A 56 0.71 8.74 -3.31
C ALA A 56 1.75 8.60 -2.19
N ASP A 57 1.45 7.85 -1.11
CA ASP A 57 2.43 7.56 -0.06
C ASP A 57 3.57 6.66 -0.57
N GLY A 58 3.27 5.71 -1.48
CA GLY A 58 4.30 4.92 -2.18
C GLY A 58 5.24 5.80 -3.01
N ILE A 59 4.69 6.64 -3.91
CA ILE A 59 5.47 7.56 -4.74
C ILE A 59 6.29 8.51 -3.87
N LYS A 60 5.70 9.04 -2.79
CA LYS A 60 6.39 9.89 -1.83
C LYS A 60 7.57 9.18 -1.18
N LEU A 61 7.47 7.89 -0.86
CA LEU A 61 8.57 7.11 -0.30
C LEU A 61 9.73 6.97 -1.31
N PHE A 62 9.43 6.68 -2.57
CA PHE A 62 10.43 6.52 -3.63
C PHE A 62 11.05 7.84 -4.11
N THR A 63 10.33 8.95 -3.97
CA THR A 63 10.77 10.29 -4.43
C THR A 63 11.46 11.08 -3.32
N LYS A 64 11.44 10.60 -2.07
CA LYS A 64 11.98 11.35 -0.92
C LYS A 64 13.48 11.16 -0.66
N GLU A 65 14.22 10.60 -1.62
CA GLU A 65 15.69 10.61 -1.62
C GLU A 65 16.24 11.50 -2.73
#